data_AF-A0A850PXV3-F1
#
_entry.id   AF-A0A850PXV3-F1
#
_cell.length_a   1.000
_cell.length_b   1.000
_cell.length_c   1.000
_cell.angle_alpha   90.00
_cell.angle_beta   90.00
_cell.angle_gamma   90.00
#
_symmetry.space_group_name_H-M   'P 1'
#
loop_
_entity.id
_entity.type
_entity.pdbx_description
1 polymer ?
#
loop_
_entity_poly.entity_id
_entity_poly.type
_entity_poly.pdbx_seq_one_letter_code
_entity_poly.pdbx_strand_id
1 'polypeptide(L)'
;MNILGYEVRKKQKQEQEIRSIYDKYDPMIGGFSYSSYSSYNSNKALTLSACYRAVNLISDSIASLQLKVYKVDGEGYKNEFYEHNLYNILGIEP
;
A
#
# COMPACT_ATOMS: atom_id res chain seq x y z
N MET A 1 28.46 -13.21 -10.94
CA MET A 1 29.46 -14.20 -11.39
C MET A 1 29.22 -14.41 -12.88
N ASN A 2 30.29 -14.47 -13.67
CA ASN A 2 30.20 -14.67 -15.10
C ASN A 2 30.43 -16.16 -15.38
N ILE A 3 29.41 -16.83 -15.91
CA ILE A 3 29.47 -18.25 -16.29
C ILE A 3 28.98 -18.32 -17.74
N LEU A 4 29.84 -18.81 -18.64
CA LEU A 4 29.53 -19.03 -20.06
C LEU A 4 28.95 -17.81 -20.81
N GLY A 5 29.49 -16.61 -20.58
CA GLY A 5 29.14 -15.40 -21.33
C GLY A 5 27.84 -14.70 -20.90
N TYR A 6 27.19 -15.16 -19.82
CA TYR A 6 26.03 -14.50 -19.24
C TYR A 6 26.39 -13.81 -17.91
N GLU A 7 26.19 -12.49 -17.85
CA GLU A 7 26.28 -11.73 -16.59
C GLU A 7 25.10 -12.06 -15.68
N VAL A 8 25.31 -12.96 -14.72
CA VAL A 8 24.32 -13.20 -13.67
C VAL A 8 24.44 -12.11 -12.61
N ARG A 9 23.61 -11.06 -12.75
CA ARG A 9 23.34 -10.07 -11.69
C ARG A 9 22.32 -10.66 -10.72
N LYS A 10 22.73 -10.88 -9.46
CA LYS A 10 21.77 -11.20 -8.38
C LYS A 10 20.86 -9.99 -8.20
N LYS A 11 19.60 -10.09 -8.63
CA LYS A 11 18.57 -9.12 -8.22
C LYS A 11 18.51 -9.17 -6.68
N GLN A 12 18.59 -8.02 -6.03
CA GLN A 12 18.27 -7.91 -4.61
C GLN A 12 16.88 -8.50 -4.43
N LYS A 13 16.77 -9.57 -3.64
CA LYS A 13 15.50 -10.13 -3.24
C LYS A 13 14.77 -8.99 -2.53
N GLN A 14 13.66 -8.50 -3.08
CA GLN A 14 12.71 -7.76 -2.27
C GLN A 14 12.41 -8.66 -1.08
N GLU A 15 12.67 -8.15 0.13
CA GLU A 15 12.30 -8.84 1.35
C GLU A 15 10.79 -9.03 1.29
N GLN A 16 10.36 -10.22 0.86
CA GLN A 16 8.99 -10.62 1.03
C GLN A 16 8.83 -10.73 2.54
N GLU A 17 8.04 -9.82 3.12
CA GLU A 17 7.65 -9.93 4.53
C GLU A 17 7.19 -11.37 4.78
N ILE A 18 7.99 -12.11 5.54
CA ILE A 18 7.63 -13.45 5.97
C ILE A 18 6.51 -13.24 7.00
N ARG A 19 5.27 -13.19 6.52
CA ARG A 19 4.08 -13.29 7.37
C ARG A 19 3.98 -14.76 7.75
N SER A 20 4.79 -15.17 8.71
CA SER A 20 4.80 -16.53 9.22
C SER A 20 3.38 -16.85 9.68
N ILE A 21 2.75 -17.78 8.97
CA ILE A 21 1.54 -18.50 9.42
C ILE A 21 1.85 -19.29 10.72
N TYR A 22 3.11 -19.26 11.19
CA TYR A 22 3.67 -20.07 12.25
C TYR A 22 3.97 -19.33 13.56
N ASP A 23 3.66 -18.05 13.72
CA ASP A 23 3.66 -17.43 15.05
C ASP A 23 2.33 -17.73 15.79
N LYS A 24 2.28 -18.95 16.31
CA LYS A 24 1.49 -19.37 17.48
C LYS A 24 -0.04 -19.36 17.36
N TYR A 25 -0.63 -19.47 16.17
CA TYR A 25 -2.07 -19.74 16.05
C TYR A 25 -2.34 -20.79 14.96
N ASP A 26 -3.07 -21.83 15.36
CA ASP A 26 -3.58 -22.90 14.52
C ASP A 26 -4.17 -22.33 13.20
N PRO A 27 -3.73 -22.80 12.02
CA PRO A 27 -4.16 -22.25 10.73
C PRO A 27 -5.69 -22.32 10.50
N MET A 28 -6.41 -23.23 11.18
CA MET A 28 -7.88 -23.29 11.10
C MET A 28 -8.56 -22.26 12.02
N ILE A 29 -8.04 -22.06 13.23
CA ILE A 29 -8.69 -21.21 14.24
C ILE A 29 -8.17 -19.78 14.16
N GLY A 30 -6.88 -19.56 13.92
CA GLY A 30 -6.26 -18.24 13.83
C GLY A 30 -6.70 -17.45 12.61
N GLY A 31 -6.82 -18.09 11.44
CA GLY A 31 -7.11 -17.43 10.16
C GLY A 31 -8.57 -16.99 9.96
N PHE A 32 -9.52 -17.71 10.56
CA PHE A 32 -10.96 -17.45 10.41
C PHE A 32 -11.62 -16.84 11.67
N SER A 33 -11.00 -16.95 12.85
CA SER A 33 -11.56 -16.38 14.09
C SER A 33 -11.41 -14.86 14.22
N TYR A 34 -10.79 -14.18 13.25
CA TYR A 34 -10.79 -12.71 13.19
C TYR A 34 -12.21 -12.13 13.07
N SER A 35 -13.24 -12.93 12.76
CA SER A 35 -14.64 -12.48 12.80
C SER A 35 -15.25 -12.42 14.21
N SER A 36 -14.55 -12.87 15.26
CA SER A 36 -15.08 -12.85 16.62
C SER A 36 -14.86 -11.48 17.28
N TYR A 37 -15.97 -10.77 17.49
CA TYR A 37 -16.11 -9.39 18.00
C TYR A 37 -15.25 -9.03 19.24
N SER A 38 -14.78 -10.01 20.01
CA SER A 38 -14.14 -9.79 21.31
C SER A 38 -12.63 -9.51 21.29
N SER A 39 -11.92 -9.61 20.15
CA SER A 39 -10.46 -9.36 20.10
C SER A 39 -9.96 -8.80 18.75
N TYR A 40 -10.81 -8.06 18.05
CA TYR A 40 -10.42 -7.46 16.76
C TYR A 40 -9.45 -6.30 16.98
N ASN A 41 -8.24 -6.43 16.44
CA ASN A 41 -7.27 -5.34 16.33
C ASN A 41 -7.00 -5.16 14.83
N SER A 42 -6.97 -3.93 14.33
CA SER A 42 -6.71 -3.63 12.91
C SER A 42 -5.42 -4.28 12.39
N ASN A 43 -4.40 -4.42 13.24
CA ASN A 43 -3.14 -5.10 12.89
C ASN A 43 -3.32 -6.60 12.61
N LYS A 44 -4.36 -7.23 13.17
CA LYS A 44 -4.72 -8.63 12.91
C LYS A 44 -5.56 -8.80 11.64
N ALA A 45 -6.11 -7.74 11.06
CA ALA A 45 -6.92 -7.85 9.83
C ALA A 45 -6.05 -8.17 8.60
N LEU A 46 -4.81 -7.66 8.56
CA LEU A 46 -3.89 -7.87 7.44
C LEU A 46 -3.16 -9.22 7.48
N THR A 47 -3.37 -10.06 8.48
CA THR A 47 -2.78 -11.41 8.53
C THR A 47 -3.49 -12.37 7.55
N LEU A 48 -4.76 -12.08 7.22
CA LEU A 48 -5.50 -12.80 6.20
C LEU A 48 -5.04 -12.34 4.81
N SER A 49 -4.49 -13.26 4.02
CA SER A 49 -3.95 -12.98 2.68
C SER A 49 -4.94 -12.30 1.74
N ALA A 50 -6.22 -12.69 1.80
CA ALA A 50 -7.29 -12.09 1.02
C ALA A 50 -7.54 -10.61 1.40
N CYS A 51 -7.60 -10.31 2.70
CA CYS A 51 -7.78 -8.94 3.19
C CYS A 51 -6.57 -8.06 2.84
N TYR A 52 -5.36 -8.58 3.05
CA TYR A 52 -4.13 -7.89 2.68
C TYR A 52 -4.09 -7.55 1.18
N ARG A 53 -4.40 -8.52 0.31
CA ARG A 53 -4.39 -8.28 -1.14
C ARG A 53 -5.46 -7.27 -1.56
N ALA A 54 -6.65 -7.32 -0.96
CA ALA A 54 -7.73 -6.37 -1.25
C ALA A 54 -7.35 -4.95 -0.81
N VAL A 55 -6.82 -4.79 0.41
CA VAL A 55 -6.38 -3.49 0.94
C VAL A 55 -5.26 -2.91 0.09
N ASN A 56 -4.23 -3.70 -0.26
CA ASN A 56 -3.15 -3.22 -1.11
C ASN A 56 -3.66 -2.82 -2.50
N LEU A 57 -4.52 -3.63 -3.12
CA LEU A 57 -5.05 -3.32 -4.45
C LEU A 57 -5.83 -1.99 -4.45
N ILE A 58 -6.66 -1.76 -3.43
CA ILE A 58 -7.40 -0.50 -3.29
C ILE A 58 -6.46 0.66 -2.97
N SER A 59 -5.51 0.46 -2.06
CA SER A 59 -4.54 1.49 -1.66
C SER A 59 -3.68 1.94 -2.82
N ASP A 60 -3.13 0.99 -3.59
CA ASP A 60 -2.32 1.27 -4.77
C ASP A 60 -3.15 2.00 -5.84
N SER A 61 -4.42 1.60 -6.02
CA SER A 61 -5.32 2.25 -6.97
C SER A 61 -5.57 3.72 -6.61
N ILE A 62 -5.79 4.02 -5.33
CA ILE A 62 -6.02 5.40 -4.86
C ILE A 62 -4.74 6.23 -4.90
N ALA A 63 -3.61 5.65 -4.49
CA ALA A 63 -2.31 6.33 -4.50
C ALA A 63 -1.85 6.73 -5.91
N SER A 64 -2.27 5.98 -6.94
CA SER A 64 -1.98 6.31 -8.34
C SER A 64 -2.73 7.53 -8.89
N LEU A 65 -3.73 8.04 -8.17
CA LEU A 65 -4.53 9.18 -8.63
C LEU A 65 -3.77 10.49 -8.45
N GLN A 66 -3.63 11.26 -9.53
CA GLN A 66 -3.04 12.59 -9.49
C GLN A 66 -3.97 13.57 -8.77
N LEU A 67 -3.58 14.00 -7.57
CA LEU A 67 -4.28 15.03 -6.82
C LEU A 67 -3.82 16.41 -7.28
N LYS A 68 -4.77 17.25 -7.68
CA LYS A 68 -4.51 18.63 -8.11
C LYS A 68 -5.15 19.61 -7.14
N VAL A 69 -4.40 20.65 -6.79
CA VAL A 69 -4.88 21.74 -5.94
C VAL A 69 -5.55 22.79 -6.81
N TYR A 70 -6.78 23.15 -6.48
CA TYR A 70 -7.55 24.18 -7.18
C TYR A 70 -7.88 25.34 -6.24
N LYS A 71 -7.92 26.54 -6.79
CA LYS A 71 -8.46 27.75 -6.16
C LYS A 71 -9.71 28.18 -6.92
N VAL A 72 -10.69 28.70 -6.19
CA VAL A 72 -11.88 29.31 -6.77
C VAL A 72 -11.62 30.80 -6.94
N ASP A 73 -11.82 31.30 -8.16
CA ASP A 73 -11.67 32.72 -8.47
C ASP A 73 -12.92 33.52 -8.07
N GLY A 74 -12.83 34.86 -8.12
CA GLY A 74 -13.94 35.76 -7.78
C GLY A 74 -15.19 35.58 -8.65
N GLU A 75 -15.04 34.96 -9.83
CA GLU A 75 -16.12 34.63 -10.77
C GLU A 75 -16.66 33.20 -10.58
N GLY A 76 -16.12 32.43 -9.64
CA GLY A 76 -16.57 31.07 -9.30
C GLY A 76 -15.93 29.94 -10.12
N TYR A 77 -14.99 30.24 -11.02
CA TYR A 77 -14.24 29.24 -11.78
C TYR A 77 -13.11 28.61 -10.97
N LYS A 78 -12.84 27.32 -11.21
CA LYS A 78 -11.74 26.57 -10.58
C LYS A 78 -10.48 26.65 -11.45
N ASN A 79 -9.41 27.22 -10.92
CA ASN A 79 -8.10 27.27 -11.56
C ASN A 79 -7.06 26.49 -10.75
N GLU A 80 -6.12 25.83 -11.44
CA GLU A 80 -5.04 25.09 -10.77
C GLU A 80 -4.15 26.06 -10.00
N PHE A 81 -3.88 25.75 -8.73
CA PHE A 81 -3.21 26.66 -7.81
C PHE A 81 -1.80 26.17 -7.47
N TYR A 82 -0.85 26.51 -8.34
CA TYR A 82 0.55 26.08 -8.28
C TYR A 82 1.36 26.72 -7.13
N GLU A 83 1.00 27.93 -6.71
CA GLU A 83 1.75 28.68 -5.68
C GLU A 83 1.46 28.21 -4.25
N HIS A 84 0.47 27.35 -4.04
CA HIS A 84 0.12 26.88 -2.71
C HIS A 84 1.13 25.83 -2.22
N ASN A 85 1.54 25.91 -0.95
CA ASN A 85 2.47 24.93 -0.37
C ASN A 85 1.98 23.47 -0.48
N LEU A 86 0.66 23.24 -0.46
CA LEU A 86 0.09 21.89 -0.67
C LEU A 86 0.34 21.33 -2.06
N TYR A 87 0.52 22.18 -3.08
CA TYR A 87 0.83 21.72 -4.43
C TYR A 87 2.16 20.94 -4.44
N ASN A 88 3.17 21.44 -3.73
CA ASN A 88 4.45 20.77 -3.60
C ASN A 88 4.36 19.49 -2.74
N ILE A 89 3.45 19.43 -1.77
CA ILE A 89 3.32 18.23 -0.91
C ILE A 89 2.58 17.10 -1.64
N LEU A 90 1.54 17.44 -2.42
CA LEU A 90 0.68 16.47 -3.11
C LEU A 90 1.16 16.12 -4.52
N GLY A 91 1.97 16.98 -5.14
CA GLY A 91 2.50 16.79 -6.50
C GLY A 91 3.82 16.05 -6.59
N ILE A 92 4.45 15.71 -5.46
CA ILE A 92 5.64 14.85 -5.45
C ILE A 92 5.17 13.40 -5.59
N GLU A 93 5.53 12.78 -6.70
CA GLU A 93 5.33 11.35 -6.91
C GLU A 93 6.16 10.57 -5.86
N PRO A 94 5.57 9.57 -5.16
CA PRO A 94 6.27 8.77 -4.15
C PRO A 94 7.37 7.88 -4.70
#